data_AF-A0A970PA15-F1
#
_entry.id   AF-A0A970PA15-F1
#
_cell.length_a   1.000
_cell.length_b   1.000
_cell.length_c   1.000
_cell.angle_alpha   90.00
_cell.angle_beta   90.00
_cell.angle_gamma   90.00
#
_symmetry.space_group_name_H-M   'P 1'
#
loop_
_entity.id
_entity.type
_entity.pdbx_description
1 polymer ?
#
loop_
_entity_poly.entity_id
_entity_poly.type
_entity_poly.pdbx_seq_one_letter_code
_entity_poly.pdbx_strand_id
1 'polypeptide(L)'
;MTRRAVVLIVLAMLLVPVLALAEERFPPPEFSFDYEFPHVGTPTPRAAAFEWVDLVVLVLALGAAAWLALRKKSRQYLFLLAIFSLLYFGFYRQGCICPIGAIQNVALALGPAEYVLPISVGLFFLLPLLFALAFGRVFCASVCPLGALQEVTLLRPLRVPMWLERGLGVIPFVFLGAAALFAWTDTGFLICRYDPYVAFFRFGGLTHMLIAGGVMLLIGVFIGRPYCRFLCPLGALFRITAPLSAWHVRLGGEDCINCHLCANACPYNAIRPPTDIEHSRPPRTGRWTLGIIILSFPVLIVLGAWLGSAGSGWLAAMNPTVQRAARVFQEQQGLVEGTTEQSEAFYAQGVEAGGLYREAAEITRRFERGSMVLGGFLGVVVAWQLIAVSLRRTRDKYEIDPAACVSCGRCFSSCPIVARQKAGKPIKPTRDEQ
;
A
#
# COMPACT_ATOMS: atom_id res chain seq x y z
N MET A 1 -9.37 -19.26 -16.24
CA MET A 1 -10.42 -18.38 -16.80
C MET A 1 -10.03 -18.01 -18.22
N THR A 2 -10.95 -18.15 -19.17
CA THR A 2 -10.75 -17.70 -20.55
C THR A 2 -10.68 -16.16 -20.58
N ARG A 3 -9.89 -15.57 -21.49
CA ARG A 3 -9.77 -14.10 -21.62
C ARG A 3 -11.14 -13.39 -21.70
N ARG A 4 -12.13 -14.04 -22.31
CA ARG A 4 -13.51 -13.54 -22.44
C ARG A 4 -14.22 -13.40 -21.09
N ALA A 5 -14.06 -14.35 -20.17
CA ALA A 5 -14.68 -14.29 -18.85
C ALA A 5 -14.13 -13.13 -18.00
N VAL A 6 -12.82 -12.87 -18.06
CA VAL A 6 -12.21 -11.74 -17.34
C VAL A 6 -12.64 -10.40 -17.94
N VAL A 7 -12.72 -10.29 -19.27
CA VAL A 7 -13.25 -9.08 -19.93
C VAL A 7 -14.69 -8.81 -19.51
N LEU A 8 -15.54 -9.84 -19.48
CA LEU A 8 -16.93 -9.71 -19.04
C LEU A 8 -17.02 -9.30 -17.56
N ILE A 9 -16.17 -9.82 -16.68
CA ILE A 9 -16.13 -9.43 -15.26
C ILE A 9 -15.65 -7.99 -15.10
N VAL A 10 -14.62 -7.56 -15.84
CA VAL A 10 -14.15 -6.17 -15.81
C VAL A 10 -15.22 -5.22 -16.34
N LEU A 11 -15.89 -5.56 -17.45
CA LEU A 11 -17.02 -4.80 -17.99
C LEU A 11 -18.18 -4.75 -17.00
N ALA A 12 -18.55 -5.88 -16.38
CA ALA A 12 -19.58 -5.92 -15.35
C ALA A 12 -19.20 -5.03 -14.15
N MET A 13 -17.96 -5.11 -13.64
CA MET A 13 -17.50 -4.26 -12.52
C MET A 13 -17.46 -2.77 -12.89
N LEU A 14 -17.14 -2.42 -14.13
CA LEU A 14 -17.19 -1.04 -14.63
C LEU A 14 -18.63 -0.55 -14.85
N LEU A 15 -19.58 -1.44 -15.13
CA LEU A 15 -21.00 -1.14 -15.33
C LEU A 15 -21.82 -1.13 -14.03
N VAL A 16 -21.38 -1.83 -12.97
CA VAL A 16 -22.02 -1.82 -11.65
C VAL A 16 -22.25 -0.41 -11.07
N PRO A 17 -21.32 0.57 -11.15
CA PRO A 17 -21.60 1.93 -10.67
C PRO A 17 -22.67 2.67 -11.50
N VAL A 18 -22.96 2.24 -12.73
CA VAL A 18 -24.03 2.83 -13.57
C VAL A 18 -25.41 2.30 -13.17
N LEU A 19 -25.47 1.11 -12.58
CA LEU A 19 -26.69 0.46 -12.09
C LEU A 19 -26.95 0.71 -10.59
N ALA A 20 -26.03 1.39 -9.90
CA ALA A 20 -26.26 1.83 -8.53
C ALA A 20 -27.28 2.97 -8.56
N LEU A 21 -28.54 2.64 -8.33
CA LEU A 21 -29.51 3.61 -7.84
C LEU A 21 -28.93 4.16 -6.54
N ALA A 22 -28.62 5.46 -6.53
CA ALA A 22 -28.22 6.14 -5.33
C ALA A 22 -29.41 6.11 -4.38
N GLU A 23 -29.41 5.19 -3.43
CA GLU A 23 -30.27 5.29 -2.26
C GLU A 23 -29.81 6.56 -1.54
N GLU A 24 -30.61 7.63 -1.59
CA GLU A 24 -30.39 8.82 -0.77
C GLU A 24 -30.48 8.41 0.70
N ARG A 25 -29.32 8.05 1.26
CA ARG A 25 -29.22 7.58 2.64
C ARG A 25 -29.58 8.66 3.65
N PHE A 26 -29.62 9.91 3.20
CA PHE A 26 -30.08 11.08 3.92
C PHE A 26 -30.96 11.88 2.96
N PRO A 27 -32.30 11.73 3.02
CA PRO A 27 -33.18 12.67 2.33
C PRO A 27 -32.87 14.09 2.83
N PRO A 28 -32.98 15.12 1.97
CA PRO A 28 -32.84 16.50 2.40
C PRO A 28 -33.80 16.76 3.58
N PRO A 29 -33.37 17.49 4.63
CA PRO A 29 -34.22 17.74 5.78
C PRO A 29 -35.49 18.45 5.31
N GLU A 30 -36.65 17.82 5.51
CA GLU A 30 -37.92 18.49 5.34
C GLU A 30 -38.13 19.41 6.54
N PHE A 31 -38.07 20.72 6.31
CA PHE A 31 -38.30 21.73 7.35
C PHE A 31 -39.81 21.90 7.64
N SER A 32 -40.52 20.80 7.92
CA SER A 32 -41.92 20.80 8.35
C SER A 32 -42.01 20.64 9.87
N PHE A 33 -43.06 21.21 10.49
CA PHE A 33 -43.25 21.12 11.95
C PHE A 33 -43.56 19.69 12.44
N ASP A 34 -43.93 18.78 11.54
CA ASP A 34 -44.24 17.37 11.80
C ASP A 34 -43.10 16.42 11.41
N TYR A 35 -41.89 16.95 11.16
CA TYR A 35 -40.73 16.15 10.78
C TYR A 35 -40.22 15.32 11.96
N GLU A 36 -40.53 14.02 11.96
CA GLU A 36 -39.85 13.05 12.82
C GLU A 36 -38.50 12.68 12.21
N PHE A 37 -37.42 12.92 12.95
CA PHE A 37 -36.09 12.47 12.55
C PHE A 37 -36.15 10.95 12.30
N PRO A 38 -35.77 10.48 11.09
CA PRO A 38 -35.71 9.05 10.84
C PRO A 38 -34.77 8.45 11.88
N HIS A 39 -35.23 7.39 12.56
CA HIS A 39 -34.38 6.67 13.49
C HIS A 39 -33.14 6.21 12.73
N VAL A 40 -32.01 6.84 13.06
CA VAL A 40 -30.70 6.47 12.51
C VAL A 40 -30.38 5.11 13.12
N GLY A 41 -30.84 4.05 12.46
CA GLY A 41 -30.45 2.69 12.76
C GLY A 41 -28.94 2.62 12.53
N THR A 42 -28.16 2.75 13.60
CA THR A 42 -26.76 2.36 13.55
C THR A 42 -26.79 0.85 13.30
N PRO A 43 -26.29 0.35 12.16
CA PRO A 43 -26.23 -1.09 11.95
C PRO A 43 -25.49 -1.69 13.15
N THR A 44 -26.05 -2.74 13.74
CA THR A 44 -25.43 -3.37 14.92
C THR A 44 -23.97 -3.65 14.60
N PRO A 45 -23.01 -3.11 15.38
CA PRO A 45 -21.61 -3.41 15.15
C PRO A 45 -21.47 -4.93 15.14
N ARG A 46 -20.89 -5.45 14.07
CA ARG A 46 -20.68 -6.88 13.86
C ARG A 46 -20.13 -7.45 15.16
N ALA A 47 -20.87 -8.36 15.80
CA ALA A 47 -20.60 -8.77 17.18
C ALA A 47 -19.10 -9.06 17.39
N ALA A 48 -18.51 -8.60 18.49
CA ALA A 48 -17.06 -8.67 18.74
C ALA A 48 -16.44 -10.07 18.51
N ALA A 49 -17.23 -11.13 18.66
CA ALA A 49 -16.84 -12.49 18.32
C ALA A 49 -16.40 -12.67 16.85
N PHE A 50 -17.02 -11.97 15.90
CA PHE A 50 -16.66 -12.04 14.49
C PHE A 50 -15.28 -11.45 14.20
N GLU A 51 -14.80 -10.47 14.97
CA GLU A 51 -13.44 -9.94 14.79
C GLU A 51 -12.37 -11.02 15.03
N TRP A 52 -12.60 -11.88 16.03
CA TRP A 52 -11.73 -13.02 16.33
C TRP A 52 -11.82 -14.10 15.25
N VAL A 53 -13.01 -14.35 14.71
CA VAL A 53 -13.17 -15.25 13.55
C VAL A 53 -12.36 -14.72 12.37
N ASP A 54 -12.45 -13.43 12.06
CA ASP A 54 -11.73 -12.82 10.95
C ASP A 54 -10.19 -12.92 11.14
N LEU A 55 -9.71 -12.78 12.38
CA LEU A 55 -8.30 -13.00 12.73
C LEU A 55 -7.86 -14.45 12.52
N VAL A 56 -8.67 -15.42 12.97
CA VAL A 56 -8.38 -16.85 12.77
C VAL A 56 -8.32 -17.15 11.28
N VAL A 57 -9.28 -16.66 10.49
CA VAL A 57 -9.27 -16.82 9.03
C VAL A 57 -8.05 -16.15 8.41
N LEU A 58 -7.60 -14.99 8.91
CA LEU A 58 -6.38 -14.34 8.44
C LEU A 58 -5.13 -15.19 8.69
N VAL A 59 -4.98 -15.74 9.89
CA VAL A 59 -3.84 -16.59 10.26
C VAL A 59 -3.82 -17.87 9.40
N LEU A 60 -4.97 -18.53 9.24
CA LEU A 60 -5.09 -19.72 8.40
C LEU A 60 -4.77 -19.41 6.93
N ALA A 61 -5.27 -18.29 6.41
CA ALA A 61 -5.00 -17.85 5.04
C ALA A 61 -3.51 -17.51 4.83
N LEU A 62 -2.86 -16.85 5.80
CA LEU A 62 -1.43 -16.55 5.77
C LEU A 62 -0.57 -17.82 5.81
N GLY A 63 -0.91 -18.78 6.69
CA GLY A 63 -0.25 -20.08 6.76
C GLY A 63 -0.40 -20.88 5.47
N ALA A 64 -1.61 -20.93 4.91
CA ALA A 64 -1.88 -21.56 3.62
C ALA A 64 -1.10 -20.87 2.49
N ALA A 65 -1.06 -19.54 2.45
CA ALA A 65 -0.31 -18.78 1.45
C ALA A 65 1.19 -19.10 1.51
N ALA A 66 1.79 -19.11 2.70
CA ALA A 66 3.19 -19.46 2.91
C ALA A 66 3.48 -20.90 2.46
N TRP A 67 2.66 -21.87 2.88
CA TRP A 67 2.81 -23.27 2.49
C TRP A 67 2.68 -23.49 0.96
N LEU A 68 1.67 -22.87 0.35
CA LEU A 68 1.43 -22.96 -1.09
C LEU A 68 2.54 -22.30 -1.92
N ALA A 69 3.09 -21.17 -1.45
CA ALA A 69 4.15 -20.44 -2.14
C ALA A 69 5.52 -21.13 -2.01
N LEU A 70 5.86 -21.64 -0.82
CA LEU A 70 7.20 -22.16 -0.52
C LEU A 70 7.34 -23.67 -0.76
N ARG A 71 6.36 -24.46 -0.30
CA ARG A 71 6.41 -25.93 -0.39
C ARG A 71 5.76 -26.43 -1.68
N LYS A 72 4.46 -26.19 -1.87
CA LYS A 72 3.73 -26.71 -3.04
C LYS A 72 4.12 -26.04 -4.36
N LYS A 73 4.61 -24.79 -4.29
CA LYS A 73 4.98 -23.93 -5.43
C LYS A 73 3.94 -23.98 -6.55
N SER A 74 2.65 -23.88 -6.23
CA SER A 74 1.58 -24.03 -7.23
C SER A 74 0.75 -22.77 -7.37
N ARG A 75 0.74 -22.21 -8.58
CA ARG A 75 -0.02 -21.01 -8.92
C ARG A 75 -1.52 -21.20 -8.80
N GLN A 76 -2.04 -22.36 -9.21
CA GLN A 76 -3.48 -22.60 -9.22
C GLN A 76 -4.09 -22.47 -7.83
N TYR A 77 -3.46 -23.07 -6.83
CA TYR A 77 -3.94 -22.97 -5.44
C TYR A 77 -3.71 -21.58 -4.83
N LEU A 78 -2.62 -20.90 -5.16
CA LEU A 78 -2.43 -19.50 -4.76
C LEU A 78 -3.52 -18.60 -5.33
N PHE A 79 -3.93 -18.83 -6.58
CA PHE A 79 -5.00 -18.08 -7.23
C PHE A 79 -6.37 -18.40 -6.63
N LEU A 80 -6.65 -19.67 -6.30
CA LEU A 80 -7.88 -20.06 -5.60
C LEU A 80 -7.96 -19.40 -4.22
N LEU A 81 -6.86 -19.39 -3.47
CA LEU A 81 -6.79 -18.69 -2.18
C LEU A 81 -6.99 -17.18 -2.35
N ALA A 82 -6.44 -16.59 -3.41
CA ALA A 82 -6.68 -15.18 -3.75
C ALA A 82 -8.17 -14.88 -4.01
N ILE A 83 -8.88 -15.76 -4.72
CA ILE A 83 -10.34 -15.63 -4.93
C ILE A 83 -11.07 -15.74 -3.59
N PHE A 84 -10.74 -16.73 -2.75
CA PHE A 84 -11.33 -16.87 -1.43
C PHE A 84 -11.14 -15.60 -0.60
N SER A 85 -9.92 -15.07 -0.53
CA SER A 85 -9.61 -13.84 0.21
C SER A 85 -10.28 -12.60 -0.37
N LEU A 86 -10.46 -12.53 -1.69
CA LEU A 86 -11.23 -11.47 -2.34
C LEU A 86 -12.71 -11.50 -1.93
N LEU A 87 -13.33 -12.68 -1.92
CA LEU A 87 -14.72 -12.84 -1.53
C LEU A 87 -14.91 -12.59 -0.03
N TYR A 88 -14.02 -13.13 0.82
CA TYR A 88 -14.13 -13.04 2.27
C TYR A 88 -13.69 -11.67 2.81
N PHE A 89 -12.42 -11.28 2.61
CA PHE A 89 -11.88 -10.02 3.14
C PHE A 89 -12.29 -8.79 2.32
N GLY A 90 -12.58 -8.97 1.03
CA GLY A 90 -13.09 -7.90 0.16
C GLY A 90 -14.59 -7.71 0.36
N PHE A 91 -15.42 -8.56 -0.25
CA PHE A 91 -16.87 -8.33 -0.31
C PHE A 91 -17.61 -8.63 1.00
N TYR A 92 -17.34 -9.74 1.68
CA TYR A 92 -18.05 -10.12 2.91
C TYR A 92 -17.65 -9.26 4.14
N ARG A 93 -16.40 -8.83 4.21
CA ARG A 93 -15.89 -7.85 5.21
C ARG A 93 -15.96 -6.40 4.74
N GLN A 94 -16.41 -6.15 3.52
CA GLN A 94 -16.46 -4.82 2.92
C GLN A 94 -15.12 -4.04 3.01
N GLY A 95 -14.00 -4.77 2.97
CA GLY A 95 -12.65 -4.22 3.03
C GLY A 95 -12.19 -3.69 4.39
N CYS A 96 -12.94 -3.85 5.49
CA CYS A 96 -12.54 -3.35 6.81
C CYS A 96 -12.68 -4.41 7.91
N ILE A 97 -11.79 -4.48 8.90
CA ILE A 97 -10.50 -3.78 9.08
C ILE A 97 -9.48 -4.32 8.08
N CYS A 98 -8.76 -3.42 7.38
CA CYS A 98 -7.68 -3.80 6.45
C CYS A 98 -6.30 -3.52 7.06
N PRO A 99 -5.29 -4.37 6.81
CA PRO A 99 -3.93 -4.14 7.29
C PRO A 99 -3.28 -2.84 6.78
N ILE A 100 -3.77 -2.29 5.67
CA ILE A 100 -3.28 -1.05 5.06
C ILE A 100 -3.74 0.16 5.89
N GLY A 101 -5.04 0.26 6.19
CA GLY A 101 -5.60 1.32 7.04
C GLY A 101 -5.21 1.17 8.51
N ALA A 102 -4.92 -0.05 8.97
CA ALA A 102 -4.47 -0.32 10.33
C ALA A 102 -3.13 0.40 10.67
N ILE A 103 -2.29 0.72 9.65
CA ILE A 103 -1.10 1.56 9.83
C ILE A 103 -1.44 2.91 10.49
N GLN A 104 -2.54 3.53 10.05
CA GLN A 104 -2.97 4.82 10.58
C GLN A 104 -3.59 4.71 11.96
N ASN A 105 -4.24 3.58 12.29
CA ASN A 105 -4.74 3.33 13.64
C ASN A 105 -3.57 3.20 14.63
N VAL A 106 -2.50 2.53 14.22
CA VAL A 106 -1.26 2.46 15.01
C VAL A 106 -0.61 3.84 15.13
N ALA A 107 -0.54 4.62 14.05
CA ALA A 107 0.02 5.96 14.09
C ALA A 107 -0.78 6.93 14.98
N LEU A 108 -2.11 6.82 14.98
CA LEU A 108 -3.00 7.58 15.87
C LEU A 108 -2.81 7.18 17.35
N ALA A 109 -2.68 5.87 17.63
CA ALA A 109 -2.43 5.36 18.97
C ALA A 109 -1.06 5.76 19.54
N LEU A 110 -0.06 5.95 18.67
CA LEU A 110 1.25 6.52 19.02
C LEU A 110 1.23 8.06 19.04
N GLY A 111 0.10 8.65 18.67
CA GLY A 111 -0.13 10.08 18.62
C GLY A 111 -0.40 10.69 19.99
N PRO A 112 -0.55 12.03 20.03
CA PRO A 112 -1.01 12.75 21.20
C PRO A 112 -2.52 12.56 21.46
N ALA A 113 -3.24 11.82 20.61
CA ALA A 113 -4.65 11.53 20.79
C ALA A 113 -4.84 10.44 21.87
N GLU A 114 -5.87 10.57 22.70
CA GLU A 114 -6.27 9.55 23.68
C GLU A 114 -7.00 8.37 23.01
N TYR A 115 -6.35 7.75 22.02
CA TYR A 115 -6.91 6.64 21.26
C TYR A 115 -6.37 5.30 21.75
N VAL A 116 -7.25 4.44 22.26
CA VAL A 116 -6.90 3.06 22.63
C VAL A 116 -7.00 2.15 21.41
N LEU A 117 -5.87 1.57 20.99
CA LEU A 117 -5.83 0.65 19.86
C LEU A 117 -6.43 -0.72 20.25
N PRO A 118 -7.53 -1.18 19.58
CA PRO A 118 -8.05 -2.52 19.80
C PRO A 118 -7.01 -3.58 19.40
N ILE A 119 -6.88 -4.63 20.22
CA ILE A 119 -5.91 -5.72 19.99
C ILE A 119 -6.15 -6.38 18.62
N SER A 120 -7.42 -6.51 18.22
CA SER A 120 -7.79 -7.09 16.92
C SER A 120 -7.21 -6.29 15.75
N VAL A 121 -7.33 -4.96 15.78
CA VAL A 121 -6.76 -4.04 14.79
C VAL A 121 -5.23 -4.13 14.76
N GLY A 122 -4.61 -4.15 15.94
CA GLY A 122 -3.15 -4.30 16.08
C GLY A 122 -2.64 -5.61 15.47
N LEU A 123 -3.35 -6.73 15.69
CA LEU A 123 -3.00 -8.03 15.11
C LEU A 123 -3.22 -8.06 13.59
N PHE A 124 -4.27 -7.43 13.08
CA PHE A 124 -4.49 -7.29 11.63
C PHE A 124 -3.34 -6.54 10.93
N PHE A 125 -2.72 -5.58 11.61
CA PHE A 125 -1.51 -4.91 11.12
C PHE A 125 -0.25 -5.77 11.27
N LEU A 126 -0.04 -6.36 12.45
CA LEU A 126 1.20 -7.02 12.82
C LEU A 126 1.39 -8.37 12.12
N LEU A 127 0.34 -9.19 12.01
CA LEU A 127 0.44 -10.55 11.46
C LEU A 127 0.98 -10.58 10.01
N PRO A 128 0.47 -9.77 9.06
CA PRO A 128 1.06 -9.71 7.72
C PRO A 128 2.52 -9.27 7.72
N LEU A 129 2.94 -8.41 8.65
CA LEU A 129 4.31 -7.93 8.77
C LEU A 129 5.25 -9.02 9.29
N LEU A 130 4.82 -9.77 10.31
CA LEU A 130 5.56 -10.93 10.84
C LEU A 130 5.70 -12.02 9.78
N PHE A 131 4.61 -12.33 9.05
CA PHE A 131 4.67 -13.27 7.93
C PHE A 131 5.55 -12.76 6.79
N ALA A 132 5.57 -11.45 6.53
CA ALA A 132 6.48 -10.86 5.56
C ALA A 132 7.95 -11.00 5.96
N LEU A 133 8.24 -10.85 7.25
CA LEU A 133 9.57 -11.06 7.82
C LEU A 133 9.97 -12.54 7.85
N ALA A 134 9.03 -13.49 8.00
CA ALA A 134 9.37 -14.91 8.00
C ALA A 134 9.46 -15.50 6.58
N PHE A 135 8.47 -15.21 5.73
CA PHE A 135 8.20 -15.94 4.49
C PHE A 135 8.27 -15.07 3.21
N GLY A 136 8.63 -13.80 3.34
CA GLY A 136 8.53 -12.81 2.27
C GLY A 136 7.09 -12.37 2.00
N ARG A 137 6.81 -11.73 0.85
CA ARG A 137 5.55 -11.00 0.58
C ARG A 137 4.34 -11.91 0.25
N VAL A 138 4.12 -12.97 1.03
CA VAL A 138 3.06 -13.97 0.84
C VAL A 138 1.66 -13.40 1.08
N PHE A 139 1.51 -12.39 1.95
CA PHE A 139 0.23 -11.70 2.15
C PHE A 139 -0.28 -11.08 0.84
N CYS A 140 0.59 -10.38 0.12
CA CYS A 140 0.24 -9.78 -1.16
C CYS A 140 -0.07 -10.84 -2.23
N ALA A 141 0.50 -12.04 -2.15
CA ALA A 141 0.31 -13.07 -3.16
C ALA A 141 -1.17 -13.49 -3.29
N SER A 142 -1.80 -13.83 -2.15
CA SER A 142 -3.10 -14.49 -2.13
C SER A 142 -4.02 -14.13 -0.97
N VAL A 143 -3.59 -13.32 0.01
CA VAL A 143 -4.43 -12.96 1.18
C VAL A 143 -5.00 -11.55 1.07
N CYS A 144 -4.26 -10.63 0.47
CA CYS A 144 -4.69 -9.25 0.27
C CYS A 144 -5.83 -9.17 -0.76
N PRO A 145 -7.05 -8.70 -0.40
CA PRO A 145 -8.16 -8.61 -1.35
C PRO A 145 -7.89 -7.58 -2.46
N LEU A 146 -7.24 -6.45 -2.15
CA LEU A 146 -6.84 -5.46 -3.17
C LEU A 146 -5.87 -6.06 -4.20
N GLY A 147 -4.94 -6.88 -3.71
CA GLY A 147 -3.97 -7.57 -4.57
C GLY A 147 -4.62 -8.66 -5.42
N ALA A 148 -5.55 -9.41 -4.84
CA ALA A 148 -6.33 -10.43 -5.54
C ALA A 148 -7.17 -9.83 -6.66
N LEU A 149 -7.85 -8.71 -6.39
CA LEU A 149 -8.64 -7.98 -7.40
C LEU A 149 -7.77 -7.60 -8.62
N GLN A 150 -6.59 -7.02 -8.38
CA GLN A 150 -5.65 -6.65 -9.44
C GLN A 150 -5.03 -7.87 -10.16
N GLU A 151 -4.89 -9.02 -9.50
CA GLU A 151 -4.38 -10.23 -10.13
C GLU A 151 -5.43 -10.87 -11.05
N VAL A 152 -6.71 -10.77 -10.69
CA VAL A 152 -7.84 -11.25 -11.48
C VAL A 152 -8.03 -10.41 -12.75
N THR A 153 -7.84 -9.09 -12.66
CA THR A 153 -7.99 -8.19 -13.82
C THR A 153 -6.79 -8.18 -14.76
N LEU A 154 -5.64 -8.74 -14.35
CA LEU A 154 -4.42 -8.78 -15.16
C LEU A 154 -4.54 -9.71 -16.38
N LEU A 155 -4.84 -9.14 -17.54
CA LEU A 155 -5.03 -9.86 -18.81
C LEU A 155 -3.75 -9.94 -19.66
N ARG A 156 -3.08 -8.80 -19.85
CA ARG A 156 -1.90 -8.68 -20.72
C ARG A 156 -0.78 -7.96 -19.97
N PRO A 157 0.03 -8.69 -19.18
CA PRO A 157 1.09 -8.07 -18.41
C PRO A 157 2.14 -7.44 -19.34
N LEU A 158 2.24 -6.12 -19.29
CA LEU A 158 3.33 -5.33 -19.84
C LEU A 158 4.39 -5.15 -18.76
N ARG A 159 5.67 -5.30 -19.13
CA ARG A 159 6.78 -5.00 -18.23
C ARG A 159 7.01 -3.49 -18.24
N VAL A 160 7.08 -2.91 -17.05
CA VAL A 160 7.41 -1.49 -16.89
C VAL A 160 8.94 -1.36 -16.94
N PRO A 161 9.51 -0.33 -17.59
CA PRO A 161 10.96 -0.19 -17.63
C PRO A 161 11.53 0.11 -16.23
N MET A 162 12.70 -0.44 -15.91
CA MET A 162 13.29 -0.38 -14.56
C MET A 162 13.51 1.05 -14.04
N TRP A 163 13.81 2.02 -14.91
CA TRP A 163 13.99 3.41 -14.49
C TRP A 163 12.71 4.00 -13.91
N LEU A 164 11.56 3.73 -14.55
CA LEU A 164 10.25 4.20 -14.11
C LEU A 164 9.82 3.48 -12.83
N GLU A 165 10.08 2.17 -12.73
CA GLU A 165 9.76 1.39 -11.54
C GLU A 165 10.54 1.85 -10.30
N ARG A 166 11.80 2.24 -10.47
CA ARG A 166 12.63 2.80 -9.40
C ARG A 166 12.15 4.18 -9.00
N GLY A 167 11.87 5.07 -9.96
CA GLY A 167 11.36 6.42 -9.69
C GLY A 167 10.02 6.40 -8.95
N LEU A 168 9.03 5.66 -9.47
CA LEU A 168 7.75 5.45 -8.81
C LEU A 168 7.87 4.63 -7.50
N GLY A 169 9.02 4.00 -7.27
CA GLY A 169 9.30 3.22 -6.08
C GLY A 169 9.38 4.05 -4.79
N VAL A 170 9.55 5.37 -4.89
CA VAL A 170 9.56 6.30 -3.75
C VAL A 170 8.13 6.63 -3.26
N ILE A 171 7.15 6.65 -4.16
CA ILE A 171 5.76 7.05 -3.87
C ILE A 171 5.13 6.27 -2.71
N PRO A 172 5.26 4.93 -2.60
CA PRO A 172 4.72 4.19 -1.46
C PRO A 172 5.26 4.66 -0.10
N PHE A 173 6.53 5.11 -0.05
CA PHE A 173 7.15 5.61 1.18
C PHE A 173 6.66 7.03 1.51
N VAL A 174 6.51 7.88 0.50
CA VAL A 174 5.89 9.21 0.65
C VAL A 174 4.47 9.08 1.17
N PHE A 175 3.67 8.20 0.56
CA PHE A 175 2.29 7.98 0.98
C PHE A 175 2.19 7.34 2.37
N LEU A 176 3.07 6.39 2.70
CA LEU A 176 3.17 5.83 4.06
C LEU A 176 3.46 6.92 5.10
N GLY A 177 4.46 7.75 4.86
CA GLY A 177 4.87 8.80 5.77
C GLY A 177 3.82 9.90 5.92
N ALA A 178 3.20 10.34 4.82
CA ALA A 178 2.11 11.30 4.85
C ALA A 178 0.87 10.73 5.58
N ALA A 179 0.49 9.49 5.30
CA ALA A 179 -0.63 8.85 5.99
C ALA A 179 -0.39 8.70 7.50
N ALA A 180 0.84 8.35 7.90
CA ALA A 180 1.23 8.28 9.30
C ALA A 180 1.21 9.67 9.97
N LEU A 181 1.73 10.71 9.29
CA LEU A 181 1.71 12.08 9.79
C LEU A 181 0.28 12.57 10.04
N PHE A 182 -0.62 12.44 9.07
CA PHE A 182 -2.00 12.90 9.18
C PHE A 182 -2.81 12.16 10.26
N ALA A 183 -2.52 10.88 10.46
CA ALA A 183 -3.11 10.11 11.54
C ALA A 183 -2.52 10.50 12.90
N TRP A 184 -1.21 10.70 12.98
CA TRP A 184 -0.52 11.13 14.20
C TRP A 184 -0.94 12.54 14.65
N THR A 185 -1.27 13.45 13.72
CA THR A 185 -1.80 14.79 14.04
C THR A 185 -3.31 14.84 14.23
N ASP A 186 -3.99 13.69 14.28
CA ASP A 186 -5.46 13.58 14.37
C ASP A 186 -6.22 14.39 13.30
N THR A 187 -5.61 14.54 12.13
CA THR A 187 -6.21 15.28 11.01
C THR A 187 -7.10 14.37 10.15
N GLY A 188 -6.82 13.07 10.16
CA GLY A 188 -7.70 12.05 9.62
C GLY A 188 -6.98 10.93 8.85
N PHE A 189 -7.79 9.99 8.38
CA PHE A 189 -7.33 8.76 7.74
C PHE A 189 -7.17 8.90 6.22
N LEU A 190 -6.05 9.48 5.78
CA LEU A 190 -5.69 9.65 4.37
C LEU A 190 -5.85 8.37 3.51
N ILE A 191 -5.43 7.20 4.00
CA ILE A 191 -5.54 5.93 3.25
C ILE A 191 -7.01 5.59 3.03
N CYS A 192 -7.84 5.65 4.07
CA CYS A 192 -9.25 5.30 3.98
C CYS A 192 -10.04 6.30 3.10
N ARG A 193 -9.64 7.57 3.08
CA ARG A 193 -10.29 8.63 2.26
C ARG A 193 -9.96 8.56 0.77
N TYR A 194 -8.82 7.97 0.42
CA TYR A 194 -8.35 7.86 -0.97
C TYR A 194 -8.12 6.41 -1.42
N ASP A 195 -8.65 5.42 -0.71
CA ASP A 195 -8.55 4.01 -1.11
C ASP A 195 -9.39 3.79 -2.38
N PRO A 196 -8.74 3.44 -3.52
CA PRO A 196 -9.44 3.32 -4.79
C PRO A 196 -10.32 2.06 -4.88
N TYR A 197 -10.19 1.10 -3.95
CA TYR A 197 -10.88 -0.20 -4.05
C TYR A 197 -11.94 -0.43 -2.99
N VAL A 198 -11.88 0.25 -1.84
CA VAL A 198 -12.89 0.10 -0.78
C VAL A 198 -14.30 0.43 -1.27
N ALA A 199 -14.44 1.42 -2.14
CA ALA A 199 -15.73 1.77 -2.74
C ALA A 199 -16.38 0.62 -3.53
N PHE A 200 -15.58 -0.20 -4.24
CA PHE A 200 -16.09 -1.37 -4.96
C PHE A 200 -16.53 -2.48 -4.03
N PHE A 201 -15.82 -2.70 -2.92
CA PHE A 201 -16.20 -3.74 -1.95
C PHE A 201 -17.48 -3.41 -1.17
N ARG A 202 -17.79 -2.11 -1.04
CA ARG A 202 -18.97 -1.61 -0.34
C ARG A 202 -20.16 -1.35 -1.25
N PHE A 203 -19.99 -1.43 -2.57
CA PHE A 203 -20.95 -0.95 -3.56
C PHE A 203 -21.42 0.49 -3.27
N GLY A 204 -20.50 1.33 -2.76
CA GLY A 204 -20.81 2.68 -2.31
C GLY A 204 -19.56 3.43 -1.85
N GLY A 205 -19.42 4.69 -2.25
CA GLY A 205 -18.29 5.53 -1.92
C GLY A 205 -18.35 6.90 -2.62
N LEU A 206 -17.43 7.79 -2.25
CA LEU A 206 -17.33 9.11 -2.87
C LEU A 206 -16.91 8.98 -4.34
N THR A 207 -17.41 9.88 -5.20
CA THR A 207 -17.18 9.84 -6.66
C THR A 207 -15.71 9.74 -7.03
N HIS A 208 -14.83 10.46 -6.32
CA HIS A 208 -13.38 10.40 -6.58
C HIS A 208 -12.78 9.02 -6.29
N MET A 209 -13.30 8.26 -5.32
CA MET A 209 -12.85 6.90 -5.01
C MET A 209 -13.20 5.94 -6.16
N LEU A 210 -14.43 6.04 -6.68
CA LEU A 210 -14.89 5.21 -7.79
C LEU A 210 -14.10 5.49 -9.08
N ILE A 211 -13.86 6.77 -9.39
CA ILE A 211 -13.05 7.16 -10.55
C ILE A 211 -11.61 6.67 -10.39
N ALA A 212 -10.97 6.93 -9.25
CA ALA A 212 -9.61 6.47 -8.98
C ALA A 212 -9.49 4.95 -9.04
N GLY A 213 -10.50 4.24 -8.50
CA GLY A 213 -10.68 2.80 -8.60
C GLY A 213 -10.76 2.28 -10.02
N GLY A 214 -11.64 2.87 -10.82
CA GLY A 214 -11.85 2.48 -12.22
C GLY A 214 -10.58 2.67 -13.05
N VAL A 215 -9.94 3.82 -12.92
CA VAL A 215 -8.66 4.12 -13.59
C VAL A 215 -7.59 3.13 -13.16
N MET A 216 -7.47 2.85 -11.86
CA MET A 216 -6.46 1.92 -11.35
C MET A 216 -6.71 0.47 -11.83
N LEU A 217 -7.96 0.04 -11.94
CA LEU A 217 -8.32 -1.27 -12.51
C LEU A 217 -8.00 -1.34 -14.00
N LEU A 218 -8.29 -0.29 -14.77
CA LEU A 218 -7.96 -0.20 -16.18
C LEU A 218 -6.44 -0.30 -16.40
N ILE A 219 -5.66 0.44 -15.61
CA ILE A 219 -4.19 0.32 -15.62
C ILE A 219 -3.77 -1.11 -15.22
N GLY A 220 -4.46 -1.71 -14.24
CA GLY A 220 -4.24 -3.07 -13.75
C GLY A 220 -4.43 -4.19 -14.80
N VAL A 221 -5.16 -3.92 -15.89
CA VAL A 221 -5.31 -4.84 -17.02
C VAL A 221 -3.98 -5.10 -17.72
N PHE A 222 -3.14 -4.07 -17.80
CA PHE A 222 -1.86 -4.08 -18.50
C PHE A 222 -0.67 -4.15 -17.55
N ILE A 223 -0.68 -3.34 -16.49
CA ILE A 223 0.39 -3.29 -15.50
C ILE A 223 0.00 -4.22 -14.36
N GLY A 224 0.88 -5.17 -14.03
CA GLY A 224 0.62 -6.07 -12.89
C GLY A 224 0.62 -5.29 -11.58
N ARG A 225 -0.52 -5.31 -10.87
CA ARG A 225 -0.68 -4.80 -9.49
C ARG A 225 -0.18 -3.36 -9.28
N PRO A 226 -0.68 -2.37 -10.05
CA PRO A 226 -0.18 -0.99 -10.03
C PRO A 226 -0.29 -0.36 -8.64
N TYR A 227 -1.39 -0.58 -7.92
CA TYR A 227 -1.57 -0.02 -6.58
C TYR A 227 -0.60 -0.64 -5.58
N CYS A 228 -0.51 -1.98 -5.51
CA CYS A 228 0.40 -2.65 -4.57
C CYS A 228 1.87 -2.30 -4.84
N ARG A 229 2.19 -1.95 -6.08
CA ARG A 229 3.54 -1.66 -6.53
C ARG A 229 3.94 -0.20 -6.31
N PHE A 230 3.05 0.75 -6.60
CA PHE A 230 3.40 2.17 -6.70
C PHE A 230 2.69 3.07 -5.69
N LEU A 231 1.59 2.64 -5.06
CA LEU A 231 0.86 3.49 -4.09
C LEU A 231 0.76 2.86 -2.69
N CYS A 232 0.68 1.54 -2.56
CA CYS A 232 0.31 0.89 -1.31
C CYS A 232 1.36 1.10 -0.20
N PRO A 233 0.98 1.69 0.95
CA PRO A 233 1.91 1.98 2.05
C PRO A 233 2.36 0.71 2.78
N LEU A 234 1.49 -0.31 2.89
CA LEU A 234 1.90 -1.64 3.35
C LEU A 234 2.92 -2.28 2.39
N GLY A 235 2.83 -1.96 1.10
CA GLY A 235 3.83 -2.34 0.11
C GLY A 235 5.21 -1.77 0.42
N ALA A 236 5.28 -0.52 0.90
CA ALA A 236 6.54 0.11 1.33
C ALA A 236 7.16 -0.63 2.52
N LEU A 237 6.36 -0.95 3.54
CA LEU A 237 6.80 -1.73 4.71
C LEU A 237 7.38 -3.10 4.30
N PHE A 238 6.69 -3.81 3.41
CA PHE A 238 7.18 -5.11 2.94
C PHE A 238 8.44 -5.03 2.08
N ARG A 239 8.76 -3.89 1.44
CA ARG A 239 10.04 -3.74 0.76
C ARG A 239 11.21 -3.64 1.74
N ILE A 240 10.95 -3.24 2.98
CA ILE A 240 11.93 -3.22 4.06
C ILE A 240 12.02 -4.59 4.73
N THR A 241 10.87 -5.23 5.04
CA THR A 241 10.87 -6.48 5.81
C THR A 241 11.12 -7.74 4.99
N ALA A 242 10.65 -7.83 3.74
CA ALA A 242 10.81 -9.04 2.94
C ALA A 242 12.27 -9.40 2.59
N PRO A 243 13.20 -8.45 2.35
CA PRO A 243 14.62 -8.75 2.20
C PRO A 243 15.27 -9.38 3.42
N LEU A 244 14.72 -9.15 4.61
CA LEU A 244 15.18 -9.74 5.87
C LEU A 244 14.62 -11.15 6.09
N SER A 245 13.78 -11.64 5.17
CA SER A 245 13.11 -12.92 5.37
C SER A 245 14.01 -14.14 5.19
N ALA A 246 13.91 -15.05 6.16
CA ALA A 246 14.67 -16.29 6.17
C ALA A 246 14.17 -17.27 5.08
N TRP A 247 12.86 -17.34 4.87
CA TRP A 247 12.24 -18.31 3.97
C TRP A 247 11.46 -17.63 2.84
N HIS A 248 12.15 -17.06 1.86
CA HIS A 248 11.50 -16.50 0.68
C HIS A 248 11.43 -17.51 -0.48
N VAL A 249 10.59 -17.20 -1.48
CA VAL A 249 10.47 -17.99 -2.70
C VAL A 249 11.81 -18.03 -3.44
N ARG A 250 12.30 -19.24 -3.74
CA ARG A 250 13.50 -19.50 -4.56
C ARG A 250 13.17 -20.45 -5.71
N LEU A 251 13.75 -20.17 -6.88
CA LEU A 251 13.67 -20.98 -8.11
C LEU A 251 15.07 -21.46 -8.47
N GLY A 252 15.22 -22.73 -8.82
CA GLY A 252 16.50 -23.28 -9.28
C GLY A 252 17.54 -23.43 -8.16
N GLY A 253 17.78 -22.39 -7.36
CA GLY A 253 18.88 -22.37 -6.40
C GLY A 253 20.19 -22.64 -7.12
N GLU A 254 20.97 -23.58 -6.60
CA GLU A 254 22.20 -24.03 -7.26
C GLU A 254 21.96 -24.74 -8.58
N ASP A 255 20.79 -25.36 -8.77
CA ASP A 255 20.45 -26.10 -9.99
C ASP A 255 20.01 -25.20 -11.16
N CYS A 256 20.15 -23.88 -11.03
CA CYS A 256 19.70 -22.94 -12.05
C CYS A 256 20.56 -23.03 -13.33
N ILE A 257 19.93 -23.45 -14.43
CA ILE A 257 20.57 -23.60 -15.75
C ILE A 257 20.57 -22.32 -16.61
N ASN A 258 20.34 -21.14 -16.02
CA ASN A 258 20.31 -19.84 -16.70
C ASN A 258 19.44 -19.74 -17.98
N CYS A 259 18.34 -20.50 -18.07
CA CYS A 259 17.47 -20.55 -19.27
C CYS A 259 16.58 -19.32 -19.53
N HIS A 260 16.62 -18.26 -18.72
CA HIS A 260 15.81 -17.03 -18.85
C HIS A 260 14.26 -17.17 -18.80
N LEU A 261 13.69 -18.38 -18.77
CA LEU A 261 12.24 -18.62 -18.85
C LEU A 261 11.45 -18.02 -17.69
N CYS A 262 11.97 -18.13 -16.46
CA CYS A 262 11.31 -17.59 -15.27
C CYS A 262 11.28 -16.05 -15.29
N ALA A 263 12.38 -15.42 -15.70
CA ALA A 263 12.47 -13.98 -15.88
C ALA A 263 11.44 -13.49 -16.91
N ASN A 264 11.25 -14.27 -17.99
CA ASN A 264 10.27 -13.91 -19.01
C ASN A 264 8.81 -14.02 -18.54
N ALA A 265 8.52 -14.96 -17.65
CA ALA A 265 7.19 -15.15 -17.09
C ALA A 265 6.83 -14.14 -15.99
N CYS A 266 7.82 -13.44 -15.41
CA CYS A 266 7.59 -12.50 -14.32
C CYS A 266 7.10 -11.14 -14.86
N PRO A 267 5.88 -10.68 -14.49
CA PRO A 267 5.39 -9.37 -14.91
C PRO A 267 5.91 -8.23 -14.01
N TYR A 268 6.61 -8.56 -12.92
CA TYR A 268 6.99 -7.63 -11.85
C TYR A 268 8.47 -7.26 -11.85
N ASN A 269 9.25 -7.71 -12.84
CA ASN A 269 10.72 -7.55 -12.89
C ASN A 269 11.44 -7.96 -11.58
N ALA A 270 10.88 -8.95 -10.89
CA ALA A 270 11.40 -9.41 -9.60
C ALA A 270 12.52 -10.47 -9.74
N ILE A 271 12.83 -10.90 -10.96
CA ILE A 271 13.88 -11.88 -11.24
C ILE A 271 15.06 -11.15 -11.87
N ARG A 272 16.19 -11.13 -11.16
CA ARG A 272 17.41 -10.42 -11.56
C ARG A 272 18.28 -11.34 -12.44
N PRO A 273 18.77 -10.84 -13.59
CA PRO A 273 19.69 -11.59 -14.43
C PRO A 273 21.08 -11.76 -13.80
N PRO A 274 21.87 -12.73 -14.27
CA PRO A 274 23.29 -12.82 -13.92
C PRO A 274 24.02 -11.54 -14.35
N THR A 275 25.09 -11.20 -13.64
CA THR A 275 25.88 -10.00 -13.91
C THR A 275 26.79 -10.22 -15.10
N ASP A 276 26.73 -9.32 -16.09
CA ASP A 276 27.70 -9.27 -17.19
C ASP A 276 29.05 -8.74 -16.66
N ILE A 277 30.05 -9.61 -16.63
CA ILE A 277 31.38 -9.33 -16.10
C ILE A 277 32.23 -8.57 -17.13
N GLU A 278 31.99 -8.81 -18.43
CA GLU A 278 32.84 -8.37 -19.54
C GLU A 278 32.74 -6.85 -19.77
N HIS A 279 31.56 -6.26 -19.53
CA HIS A 279 31.30 -4.82 -19.71
C HIS A 279 31.38 -4.01 -18.39
N SER A 280 32.03 -4.55 -17.36
CA SER A 280 32.03 -3.93 -16.04
C SER A 280 33.13 -2.84 -15.88
N ARG A 281 32.73 -1.64 -15.42
CA ARG A 281 33.66 -0.54 -15.10
C ARG A 281 34.64 -0.94 -13.98
N PRO A 282 35.88 -0.40 -13.95
CA PRO A 282 36.87 -0.77 -12.95
C PRO A 282 36.41 -0.48 -11.50
N PRO A 283 36.79 -1.33 -10.53
CA PRO A 283 36.28 -1.28 -9.15
C PRO A 283 36.66 0.00 -8.39
N ARG A 284 37.77 0.66 -8.77
CA ARG A 284 38.27 1.89 -8.13
C ARG A 284 37.30 3.07 -8.27
N THR A 285 36.71 3.24 -9.47
CA THR A 285 35.68 4.26 -9.71
C THR A 285 34.40 4.01 -8.91
N GLY A 286 34.00 2.75 -8.73
CA GLY A 286 32.80 2.40 -7.95
C GLY A 286 32.92 2.72 -6.46
N ARG A 287 34.10 2.49 -5.86
CA ARG A 287 34.36 2.77 -4.44
C ARG A 287 34.29 4.26 -4.12
N TRP A 288 34.84 5.11 -4.98
CA TRP A 288 34.75 6.57 -4.82
C TRP A 288 33.31 7.08 -4.92
N THR A 289 32.56 6.63 -5.91
CA THR A 289 31.13 6.98 -6.05
C THR A 289 30.33 6.53 -4.82
N LEU A 290 30.54 5.31 -4.33
CA LEU A 290 29.88 4.82 -3.12
C LEU A 290 30.27 5.67 -1.89
N GLY A 291 31.53 6.04 -1.74
CA GLY A 291 32.01 6.91 -0.66
C GLY A 291 31.33 8.28 -0.66
N ILE A 292 31.22 8.92 -1.84
CA ILE A 292 30.52 10.19 -2.01
C ILE A 292 29.04 10.06 -1.62
N ILE A 293 28.39 8.97 -2.04
CA ILE A 293 26.97 8.72 -1.72
C ILE A 293 26.77 8.51 -0.21
N ILE A 294 27.64 7.75 0.44
CA ILE A 294 27.58 7.55 1.90
C ILE A 294 27.79 8.88 2.63
N LEU A 295 28.75 9.71 2.19
CA LEU A 295 28.97 11.02 2.78
C LEU A 295 27.78 11.98 2.54
N SER A 296 27.07 11.83 1.42
CA SER A 296 25.86 12.61 1.13
C SER A 296 24.65 12.20 1.99
N PHE A 297 24.70 11.05 2.65
CA PHE A 297 23.60 10.51 3.45
C PHE A 297 23.10 11.48 4.56
N PRO A 298 23.95 12.00 5.47
CA PRO A 298 23.51 12.99 6.46
C PRO A 298 23.00 14.29 5.82
N VAL A 299 23.61 14.73 4.71
CA VAL A 299 23.19 15.93 3.98
C VAL A 299 21.77 15.76 3.45
N LEU A 300 21.44 14.60 2.87
CA LEU A 300 20.10 14.29 2.36
C LEU A 300 19.05 14.23 3.49
N ILE A 301 19.42 13.75 4.68
CA ILE A 301 18.51 13.73 5.84
C ILE A 301 18.23 15.15 6.33
N VAL A 302 19.28 15.97 6.49
CA VAL A 302 19.13 17.36 6.95
C VAL A 302 18.35 18.18 5.94
N LEU A 303 18.66 18.04 4.65
CA LEU A 303 17.93 18.69 3.56
C LEU A 303 16.47 18.24 3.54
N GLY A 304 16.22 16.93 3.68
CA GLY A 304 14.86 16.38 3.77
C GLY A 304 14.08 16.95 4.95
N ALA A 305 14.68 16.99 6.14
CA ALA A 305 14.08 17.54 7.35
C ALA A 305 13.76 19.03 7.20
N TRP A 306 14.69 19.81 6.61
CA TRP A 306 14.50 21.23 6.34
C TRP A 306 13.36 21.47 5.34
N LEU A 307 13.34 20.74 4.22
CA LEU A 307 12.24 20.80 3.24
C LEU A 307 10.90 20.41 3.87
N GLY A 308 10.90 19.39 4.74
CA GLY A 308 9.74 18.98 5.51
C GLY A 308 9.22 20.08 6.44
N SER A 309 10.11 20.74 7.18
CA SER A 309 9.73 21.88 8.02
C SER A 309 9.22 23.07 7.21
N ALA A 310 9.83 23.36 6.06
CA ALA A 310 9.39 24.45 5.18
C ALA A 310 7.99 24.19 4.59
N GLY A 311 7.64 22.93 4.32
CA GLY A 311 6.32 22.53 3.83
C GLY A 311 5.24 22.36 4.92
N SER A 312 5.59 22.49 6.20
CA SER A 312 4.70 22.18 7.32
C SER A 312 3.43 23.04 7.35
N GLY A 313 3.52 24.33 7.00
CA GLY A 313 2.37 25.24 6.95
C GLY A 313 1.32 24.80 5.92
N TRP A 314 1.76 24.34 4.74
CA TRP A 314 0.85 23.82 3.71
C TRP A 314 0.16 22.51 4.16
N LEU A 315 0.89 21.64 4.86
CA LEU A 315 0.32 20.41 5.40
C LEU A 315 -0.65 20.67 6.56
N ALA A 316 -0.31 21.59 7.48
CA ALA A 316 -1.18 22.01 8.57
C ALA A 316 -2.47 22.63 8.06
N ALA A 317 -2.41 23.39 6.95
CA ALA A 317 -3.57 23.97 6.29
C ALA A 317 -4.52 22.93 5.67
N MET A 318 -4.21 21.63 5.68
CA MET A 318 -5.18 20.58 5.34
C MET A 318 -6.05 20.16 6.52
N ASN A 319 -5.72 20.58 7.75
CA ASN A 319 -6.52 20.28 8.93
C ASN A 319 -7.76 21.19 8.99
N PRO A 320 -8.98 20.64 9.16
CA PRO A 320 -10.21 21.44 9.19
C PRO A 320 -10.22 22.54 10.26
N THR A 321 -9.65 22.28 11.44
CA THR A 321 -9.55 23.26 12.53
C THR A 321 -8.63 24.41 12.16
N VAL A 322 -7.49 24.11 11.52
CA VAL A 322 -6.55 25.14 11.03
C VAL A 322 -7.15 25.96 9.89
N GLN A 323 -7.86 25.32 8.95
CA GLN A 323 -8.58 26.02 7.88
C GLN A 323 -9.66 26.95 8.43
N ARG A 324 -10.46 26.46 9.38
CA ARG A 324 -11.50 27.25 10.02
C ARG A 324 -10.91 28.43 10.79
N ALA A 325 -9.84 28.22 11.55
CA ALA A 325 -9.16 29.29 12.27
C ALA A 325 -8.62 30.37 11.32
N ALA A 326 -7.96 29.97 10.22
CA ALA A 326 -7.47 30.90 9.21
C ALA A 326 -8.61 31.69 8.56
N ARG A 327 -9.75 31.04 8.28
CA ARG A 327 -10.94 31.69 7.71
C ARG A 327 -11.56 32.70 8.67
N VAL A 328 -11.79 32.32 9.93
CA VAL A 328 -12.36 33.21 10.97
C VAL A 328 -11.44 34.42 11.21
N PHE A 329 -10.12 34.23 11.19
CA PHE A 329 -9.16 35.32 11.28
C PHE A 329 -9.27 36.32 10.12
N GLN A 330 -9.37 35.82 8.88
CA GLN A 330 -9.54 36.66 7.70
C GLN A 330 -10.84 37.46 7.73
N GLU A 331 -11.94 36.85 8.17
CA GLU A 331 -13.25 37.49 8.31
C GLU A 331 -13.21 38.59 9.38
N GLN A 332 -12.60 38.35 10.54
CA GLN A 332 -12.46 39.35 11.61
C GLN A 332 -11.58 40.54 11.21
N GLN A 333 -10.59 40.31 10.35
CA GLN A 333 -9.72 41.38 9.83
C GLN A 333 -10.32 42.13 8.63
N GLY A 334 -11.51 41.74 8.16
CA GLY A 334 -12.12 42.33 6.97
C GLY A 334 -11.33 42.05 5.68
N LEU A 335 -10.50 41.00 5.66
CA LEU A 335 -9.69 40.61 4.50
C LEU A 335 -10.50 39.86 3.43
N VAL A 336 -11.67 39.33 3.80
CA VAL A 336 -12.53 38.56 2.90
C VAL A 336 -13.99 38.96 3.09
N GLU A 337 -14.73 39.01 1.98
CA GLU A 337 -16.16 39.29 1.98
C GLU A 337 -16.97 38.02 2.25
N GLY A 338 -17.96 38.14 3.14
CA GLY A 338 -18.91 37.09 3.47
C GLY A 338 -18.38 36.01 4.42
N THR A 339 -19.32 35.27 5.00
CA THR A 339 -19.09 34.13 5.88
C THR A 339 -19.27 32.81 5.13
N THR A 340 -18.54 31.78 5.55
CA THR A 340 -18.74 30.40 5.07
C THR A 340 -19.64 29.66 6.05
N GLU A 341 -20.33 28.61 5.60
CA GLU A 341 -21.15 27.77 6.51
C GLU A 341 -20.35 27.28 7.74
N GLN A 342 -19.05 27.00 7.57
CA GLN A 342 -18.19 26.56 8.66
C GLN A 342 -17.86 27.67 9.66
N SER A 343 -17.74 28.92 9.20
CA SER A 343 -17.53 30.07 10.09
C SER A 343 -18.84 30.54 10.72
N GLU A 344 -19.96 30.53 10.00
CA GLU A 344 -21.29 30.77 10.57
C GLU A 344 -21.63 29.78 11.67
N ALA A 345 -21.38 28.49 11.44
CA ALA A 345 -21.57 27.46 12.46
C ALA A 345 -20.68 27.69 13.69
N PHE A 346 -19.47 28.23 13.51
CA PHE A 346 -18.60 28.59 14.62
C PHE A 346 -19.12 29.81 15.39
N TYR A 347 -19.53 30.87 14.70
CA TYR A 347 -20.10 32.05 15.34
C TYR A 347 -21.40 31.74 16.07
N ALA A 348 -22.23 30.84 15.53
CA ALA A 348 -23.46 30.38 16.16
C ALA A 348 -23.24 29.66 17.51
N GLN A 349 -22.04 29.12 17.77
CA GLN A 349 -21.70 28.51 19.05
C GLN A 349 -21.44 29.53 20.16
N GLY A 350 -21.23 30.82 19.81
CA GLY A 350 -20.96 31.88 20.78
C GLY A 350 -19.62 31.74 21.53
N VAL A 351 -18.71 30.89 21.03
CA VAL A 351 -17.41 30.63 21.67
C VAL A 351 -16.38 31.67 21.21
N GLU A 352 -15.50 32.09 22.11
CA GLU A 352 -14.44 33.05 21.79
C GLU A 352 -13.40 32.47 20.81
N ALA A 353 -13.06 33.24 19.77
CA ALA A 353 -12.10 32.85 18.73
C ALA A 353 -10.68 32.56 19.28
N GLY A 354 -10.32 33.12 20.43
CA GLY A 354 -9.03 32.87 21.08
C GLY A 354 -8.78 31.39 21.44
N GLY A 355 -9.84 30.62 21.73
CA GLY A 355 -9.74 29.17 21.91
C GLY A 355 -9.36 28.45 20.61
N LEU A 356 -10.06 28.77 19.53
CA LEU A 356 -9.84 28.21 18.19
C LEU A 356 -8.41 28.50 17.67
N TYR A 357 -7.90 29.71 17.89
CA TYR A 357 -6.53 30.07 17.49
C TYR A 357 -5.46 29.31 18.26
N ARG A 358 -5.67 29.08 19.56
CA ARG A 358 -4.74 28.28 20.38
C ARG A 358 -4.71 26.83 19.93
N GLU A 359 -5.87 26.24 19.68
CA GLU A 359 -5.98 24.87 19.16
C GLU A 359 -5.30 24.75 17.79
N ALA A 360 -5.58 25.67 16.87
CA ALA A 360 -4.94 25.70 15.55
C ALA A 360 -3.41 25.87 15.64
N ALA A 361 -2.91 26.70 16.56
CA ALA A 361 -1.48 26.87 16.79
C ALA A 361 -0.82 25.61 17.39
N GLU A 362 -1.51 24.86 18.25
CA GLU A 362 -1.04 23.56 18.74
C GLU A 362 -0.96 22.52 17.62
N ILE A 363 -1.99 22.42 16.79
CA ILE A 363 -2.01 21.53 15.63
C ILE A 363 -0.87 21.89 14.67
N THR A 364 -0.68 23.18 14.38
CA THR A 364 0.41 23.65 13.51
C THR A 364 1.78 23.26 14.05
N ARG A 365 2.04 23.44 15.35
CA ARG A 365 3.29 22.99 16.01
C ARG A 365 3.49 21.48 15.97
N ARG A 366 2.41 20.68 15.99
CA ARG A 366 2.49 19.22 15.78
C ARG A 366 2.91 18.92 14.34
N PHE A 367 2.31 19.60 13.36
CA PHE A 367 2.68 19.46 11.95
C PHE A 367 4.12 19.91 11.67
N GLU A 368 4.65 20.95 12.30
CA GLU A 368 6.05 21.35 12.17
C GLU A 368 7.00 20.22 12.55
N ARG A 369 6.85 19.67 13.76
CA ARG A 369 7.68 18.54 14.24
C ARG A 369 7.48 17.30 13.39
N GLY A 370 6.23 16.94 13.10
CA GLY A 370 5.91 15.75 12.31
C GLY A 370 6.41 15.84 10.86
N SER A 371 6.31 17.00 10.23
CA SER A 371 6.77 17.21 8.85
C SER A 371 8.29 17.22 8.76
N MET A 372 9.00 17.72 9.78
CA MET A 372 10.45 17.61 9.88
C MET A 372 10.90 16.13 9.96
N VAL A 373 10.23 15.32 10.79
CA VAL A 373 10.50 13.87 10.89
C VAL A 373 10.18 13.15 9.58
N LEU A 374 9.05 13.46 8.96
CA LEU A 374 8.68 12.93 7.65
C LEU A 374 9.72 13.26 6.58
N GLY A 375 10.16 14.52 6.53
CA GLY A 375 11.18 14.99 5.61
C GLY A 375 12.51 14.25 5.81
N GLY A 376 12.96 14.09 7.05
CA GLY A 376 14.16 13.30 7.38
C GLY A 376 14.02 11.84 6.97
N PHE A 377 12.86 11.21 7.22
CA PHE A 377 12.56 9.85 6.77
C PHE A 377 12.63 9.71 5.24
N LEU A 378 12.09 10.66 4.48
CA LEU A 378 12.19 10.64 3.02
C LEU A 378 13.63 10.84 2.55
N GLY A 379 14.41 11.66 3.25
CA GLY A 379 15.86 11.77 3.05
C GLY A 379 16.58 10.43 3.20
N VAL A 380 16.27 9.66 4.26
CA VAL A 380 16.78 8.29 4.46
C VAL A 380 16.39 7.37 3.31
N VAL A 381 15.12 7.39 2.88
CA VAL A 381 14.63 6.53 1.79
C VAL A 381 15.37 6.82 0.48
N VAL A 382 15.52 8.09 0.11
CA VAL A 382 16.24 8.51 -1.09
C VAL A 382 17.71 8.09 -1.02
N ALA A 383 18.37 8.37 0.11
CA ALA A 383 19.78 8.02 0.31
C ALA A 383 20.00 6.50 0.25
N TRP A 384 19.10 5.71 0.86
CA TRP A 384 19.14 4.25 0.77
C TRP A 384 18.97 3.74 -0.65
N GLN A 385 18.07 4.33 -1.44
CA GLN A 385 17.91 3.95 -2.85
C GLN A 385 19.17 4.26 -3.67
N LEU A 386 19.82 5.40 -3.43
CA LEU A 386 21.09 5.75 -4.10
C LEU A 386 22.19 4.74 -3.76
N ILE A 387 22.30 4.35 -2.49
CA ILE A 387 23.22 3.30 -2.04
C ILE A 387 22.86 1.97 -2.72
N ALA A 388 21.60 1.57 -2.71
CA ALA A 388 21.15 0.29 -3.28
C ALA A 388 21.42 0.18 -4.79
N VAL A 389 21.33 1.28 -5.55
CA VAL A 389 21.69 1.32 -6.97
C VAL A 389 23.20 1.25 -7.17
N SER A 390 23.97 1.81 -6.24
CA SER A 390 25.43 1.85 -6.32
C SER A 390 26.10 0.55 -5.87
N LEU A 391 25.44 -0.21 -5.00
CA LEU A 391 25.87 -1.53 -4.56
C LEU A 391 25.69 -2.56 -5.69
N ARG A 392 26.80 -2.88 -6.36
CA ARG A 392 26.84 -4.02 -7.28
C ARG A 392 27.14 -5.28 -6.48
N ARG A 393 26.27 -6.29 -6.64
CA ARG A 393 26.53 -7.65 -6.18
C ARG A 393 26.71 -8.52 -7.43
N THR A 394 27.79 -9.28 -7.47
CA THR A 394 28.03 -10.30 -8.51
C THR A 394 27.01 -11.42 -8.34
N ARG A 395 26.47 -11.90 -9.47
CA ARG A 395 25.52 -13.02 -9.51
C ARG A 395 25.83 -13.86 -10.73
N ASP A 396 26.00 -15.16 -10.50
CA ASP A 396 26.29 -16.10 -11.58
C ASP A 396 25.00 -16.71 -12.15
N LYS A 397 23.91 -16.64 -11.38
CA LYS A 397 22.62 -17.26 -11.69
C LYS A 397 21.47 -16.28 -11.58
N TYR A 398 20.34 -16.64 -12.20
CA TYR A 398 19.07 -15.93 -12.02
C TYR A 398 18.56 -16.02 -10.58
N GLU A 399 18.37 -14.88 -9.93
CA GLU A 399 17.91 -14.79 -8.55
C GLU A 399 16.62 -13.98 -8.40
N ILE A 400 15.78 -14.35 -7.43
CA ILE A 400 14.59 -13.56 -7.07
C ILE A 400 14.99 -12.45 -6.10
N ASP A 401 14.57 -11.23 -6.38
CA ASP A 401 14.62 -10.10 -5.46
C ASP A 401 13.48 -10.18 -4.43
N PRO A 402 13.77 -10.42 -3.13
CA PRO A 402 12.73 -10.51 -2.11
C PRO A 402 11.97 -9.20 -1.89
N ALA A 403 12.57 -8.04 -2.18
CA ALA A 403 11.89 -6.74 -2.05
C ALA A 403 10.81 -6.56 -3.13
N ALA A 404 11.11 -6.99 -4.36
CA ALA A 404 10.22 -6.81 -5.51
C ALA A 404 9.23 -7.97 -5.68
N CYS A 405 9.59 -9.18 -5.25
CA CYS A 405 8.77 -10.39 -5.45
C CYS A 405 7.50 -10.37 -4.58
N VAL A 406 6.34 -10.45 -5.23
CA VAL A 406 5.02 -10.56 -4.57
C VAL A 406 4.55 -12.01 -4.41
N SER A 407 5.43 -13.00 -4.63
CA SER A 407 5.15 -14.44 -4.45
C SER A 407 3.92 -14.98 -5.20
N CYS A 408 3.50 -14.35 -6.30
CA CYS A 408 2.32 -14.74 -7.11
C CYS A 408 2.39 -16.13 -7.77
N GLY A 409 3.57 -16.75 -7.80
CA GLY A 409 3.79 -18.08 -8.38
C GLY A 409 3.70 -18.19 -9.91
N ARG A 410 3.61 -17.08 -10.66
CA ARG A 410 3.57 -17.10 -12.14
C ARG A 410 4.80 -17.77 -12.76
N CYS A 411 5.95 -17.60 -12.14
CA CYS A 411 7.22 -18.19 -12.58
C CYS A 411 7.35 -19.70 -12.31
N PHE A 412 6.50 -20.30 -11.46
CA PHE A 412 6.63 -21.71 -11.06
C PHE A 412 6.44 -22.68 -12.22
N SER A 413 5.47 -22.42 -13.11
CA SER A 413 5.19 -23.27 -14.27
C SER A 413 6.25 -23.12 -15.37
N SER A 414 6.94 -21.99 -15.42
CA SER A 414 7.94 -21.69 -16.46
C SER A 414 9.34 -22.18 -16.10
N CYS A 415 9.59 -22.54 -14.84
CA CYS A 415 10.90 -23.00 -14.39
C CYS A 415 11.03 -24.53 -14.58
N PRO A 416 11.94 -25.02 -15.44
CA PRO A 416 12.10 -26.46 -15.69
C PRO A 416 12.58 -27.22 -14.45
N ILE A 417 13.39 -26.58 -13.59
CA ILE A 417 13.87 -27.17 -12.34
C ILE A 417 12.71 -27.42 -11.37
N VAL A 418 11.82 -26.44 -11.18
CA VAL A 418 10.63 -26.61 -10.32
C VAL A 418 9.71 -27.69 -10.88
N ALA A 419 9.56 -27.77 -12.21
CA ALA A 419 8.79 -28.83 -12.84
C ALA A 419 9.39 -30.23 -12.60
N ARG A 420 10.72 -30.38 -12.70
CA ARG A 420 11.43 -31.65 -12.42
C ARG A 420 11.37 -32.04 -10.94
N GLN A 421 11.61 -31.09 -10.03
CA GLN A 421 11.50 -31.30 -8.58
C GLN A 421 10.10 -31.82 -8.20
N LYS A 422 9.04 -31.25 -8.80
CA LYS A 422 7.66 -31.75 -8.58
C LYS A 422 7.40 -33.14 -9.14
N ALA A 423 8.07 -33.51 -10.24
CA ALA A 423 7.95 -34.82 -10.86
C ALA A 423 8.84 -35.89 -10.20
N GLY A 424 9.60 -35.55 -9.15
CA GLY A 424 10.57 -36.46 -8.53
C GLY A 424 11.71 -36.89 -9.46
N LYS A 425 11.95 -36.14 -10.55
CA LYS A 425 12.98 -36.48 -11.54
C LYS A 425 14.33 -35.89 -11.13
N PRO A 426 15.44 -36.62 -11.34
CA PRO A 426 16.77 -36.09 -11.07
C PRO A 426 17.03 -34.83 -11.90
N ILE A 427 17.72 -33.88 -11.29
CA ILE A 427 18.14 -32.65 -11.93
C ILE A 427 19.43 -32.97 -12.68
N LYS A 428 19.40 -32.89 -14.02
CA LYS A 428 20.62 -33.07 -14.81
C LYS A 428 21.54 -31.86 -14.58
N PRO A 429 22.85 -32.08 -14.32
CA PRO A 429 23.82 -31.00 -14.25
C PRO A 429 23.85 -30.22 -15.57
N THR A 430 24.21 -28.94 -15.48
CA THR A 430 24.40 -28.06 -16.63
C THR A 430 25.49 -28.59 -17.55
N ARG A 431 25.38 -28.28 -18.85
CA ARG A 431 26.30 -28.74 -19.90
C ARG A 431 27.75 -28.24 -19.70
N ASP A 432 27.99 -27.29 -18.81
CA ASP A 432 29.32 -26.76 -18.49
C ASP A 432 30.08 -27.61 -17.43
N GLU A 433 29.49 -28.70 -16.93
CA GLU A 433 30.13 -29.70 -16.04
C GLU A 433 30.46 -31.02 -16.78
N GLN A 434 30.44 -31.01 -18.12
CA GLN A 434 30.94 -32.09 -19.00
C GLN A 434 31.99 -31.53 -19.94
#